data_AF-A0A1F5PJ58-F1
#
_entry.id   AF-A0A1F5PJ58-F1
#
_cell.length_a   1.000
_cell.length_b   1.000
_cell.length_c   1.000
_cell.angle_alpha   90.00
_cell.angle_beta   90.00
_cell.angle_gamma   90.00
#
_symmetry.space_group_name_H-M   'P 1'
#
loop_
_entity.id
_entity.type
_entity.pdbx_description
1 polymer ?
#
loop_
_entity_poly.entity_id
_entity_poly.type
_entity_poly.pdbx_seq_one_letter_code
_entity_poly.pdbx_strand_id
1 'polypeptide(L)'
;MAKLSKLGLDPKDFGLYVNNLGAAFALMDSKDDIQLLFKDMFTHTEYKMFAKRLEIARRLLEAQKYDQISEELHVTQGTIAQVSNILAQKGNGYRKAHDKLNRLDRSRQRKIIKK
;
A
#
# COMPACT_ATOMS: atom_id res chain seq x y z
N MET A 1 -7.18 12.36 7.77
CA MET A 1 -5.83 12.50 7.17
C MET A 1 -4.87 12.85 8.29
N ALA A 2 -3.61 12.40 8.21
CA ALA A 2 -2.58 12.76 9.18
C ALA A 2 -2.48 14.30 9.28
N LYS A 3 -2.38 14.82 10.51
CA LYS A 3 -2.20 16.25 10.74
C LYS A 3 -0.75 16.60 10.40
N LEU A 4 -0.55 17.39 9.34
CA LEU A 4 0.76 17.95 9.04
C LEU A 4 0.95 19.24 9.85
N SER A 5 2.16 19.44 10.38
CA SER A 5 2.53 20.69 11.06
C SER A 5 2.37 21.88 10.12
N LYS A 6 1.92 23.02 10.66
CA LYS A 6 1.81 24.29 9.91
C LYS A 6 3.13 25.07 9.88
N LEU A 7 4.14 24.62 10.63
CA LEU A 7 5.46 25.25 10.62
C LEU A 7 6.10 24.99 9.25
N GLY A 8 6.54 26.07 8.60
CA GLY A 8 7.17 26.00 7.29
C GLY A 8 8.49 25.22 7.37
N LEU A 9 8.74 24.39 6.37
CA LEU A 9 10.00 23.70 6.16
C LEU A 9 10.59 24.18 4.83
N ASP A 10 11.92 24.31 4.74
CA ASP A 10 12.55 24.63 3.46
C ASP A 10 12.21 23.53 2.43
N PRO A 11 11.74 23.88 1.21
CA PRO A 11 11.42 22.90 0.17
C PRO A 11 12.57 21.93 -0.16
N LYS A 12 13.84 22.37 -0.05
CA LYS A 12 15.00 21.51 -0.30
C LYS A 12 15.14 20.43 0.77
N ASP A 13 14.98 20.81 2.04
CA ASP A 13 15.02 19.88 3.16
C ASP A 13 13.89 18.86 3.07
N PHE A 14 12.69 19.29 2.66
CA PHE A 14 11.57 18.37 2.50
C PHE A 14 11.84 17.32 1.42
N GLY A 15 12.42 17.74 0.28
CA GLY A 15 12.82 16.84 -0.79
C GLY A 15 13.83 15.79 -0.32
N LEU A 16 14.82 16.20 0.48
CA LEU A 16 15.78 15.29 1.10
C LEU A 16 15.09 14.27 2.01
N TYR A 17 14.14 14.70 2.85
CA TYR A 17 13.43 13.81 3.77
C TYR A 17 12.57 12.78 3.05
N VAL A 18 11.89 13.17 1.97
CA VAL A 18 11.12 12.25 1.12
C VAL A 18 12.04 11.22 0.46
N ASN A 19 13.22 11.64 -0.02
CA ASN A 19 14.19 10.72 -0.60
C ASN A 19 14.72 9.72 0.45
N ASN A 20 15.05 10.19 1.65
CA ASN A 20 15.51 9.34 2.74
C ASN A 20 14.44 8.32 3.14
N LEU A 21 13.17 8.73 3.20
CA LEU A 21 12.05 7.82 3.46
C LEU A 21 11.94 6.72 2.40
N GLY A 22 12.04 7.08 1.12
CA GLY A 22 12.03 6.13 0.01
C GLY A 22 13.22 5.16 0.06
N ALA A 23 14.41 5.67 0.37
CA ALA A 23 15.62 4.87 0.53
C ALA A 23 15.49 3.88 1.70
N ALA A 24 14.97 4.31 2.85
CA ALA A 24 14.74 3.43 4.00
C ALA A 24 13.86 2.23 3.63
N PHE A 25 12.74 2.43 2.93
CA PHE A 25 11.89 1.32 2.47
C PHE A 25 12.57 0.40 1.45
N ALA A 26 13.49 0.92 0.64
CA ALA A 26 14.18 0.14 -0.38
C ALA A 26 15.35 -0.69 0.17
N LEU A 27 15.95 -0.28 1.29
CA LEU A 27 17.13 -0.89 1.90
C LEU A 27 16.82 -1.96 2.96
N MET A 28 15.55 -2.15 3.35
CA MET A 28 15.20 -3.19 4.31
C MET A 28 15.38 -4.60 3.72
N ASP A 29 16.16 -5.43 4.39
CA ASP A 29 16.56 -6.76 3.90
C ASP A 29 15.48 -7.84 4.08
N SER A 30 14.62 -7.67 5.09
CA SER A 30 13.58 -8.65 5.41
C SER A 30 12.19 -8.05 5.59
N LYS A 31 11.18 -8.93 5.54
CA LYS A 31 9.80 -8.55 5.87
C LYS A 31 9.64 -8.18 7.34
N ASP A 32 10.48 -8.71 8.21
CA ASP A 32 10.40 -8.45 9.64
C ASP A 32 10.94 -7.06 9.95
N ASP A 33 12.02 -6.63 9.27
CA ASP A 33 12.55 -5.27 9.38
C ASP A 33 11.51 -4.23 8.93
N ILE A 34 10.85 -4.49 7.80
CA ILE A 34 9.76 -3.63 7.31
C ILE A 34 8.60 -3.58 8.33
N GLN A 35 8.27 -4.69 8.97
CA GLN A 35 7.21 -4.72 9.99
C GLN A 35 7.58 -3.95 11.26
N LEU A 36 8.84 -3.99 11.68
CA LEU A 36 9.33 -3.17 12.80
C LEU A 36 9.21 -1.69 12.44
N LEU A 37 9.71 -1.29 11.28
CA LEU A 37 9.61 0.08 10.79
C LEU A 37 8.16 0.57 10.71
N PHE A 38 7.23 -0.27 10.23
CA PHE A 38 5.81 0.08 10.19
C PHE A 38 5.19 0.28 11.57
N LYS A 39 5.60 -0.48 12.59
CA LYS A 39 5.12 -0.31 13.96
C LYS A 39 5.59 1.02 14.57
N ASP A 40 6.80 1.44 14.22
CA ASP A 40 7.38 2.68 14.73
C ASP A 40 6.80 3.90 14.00
N MET A 41 6.53 3.78 12.70
CA MET A 41 6.06 4.90 11.86
C MET A 41 4.54 5.10 11.88
N PHE A 42 3.76 4.03 11.99
CA PHE A 42 2.31 4.09 11.83
C PHE A 42 1.61 3.76 13.12
N THR A 43 0.51 4.48 13.37
CA THR A 43 -0.48 3.99 14.33
C THR A 43 -1.13 2.70 13.81
N HIS A 44 -1.67 1.90 14.73
CA HIS A 44 -2.43 0.68 14.38
C HIS A 44 -3.54 0.95 13.35
N THR A 45 -4.21 2.10 13.47
CA THR A 45 -5.29 2.51 12.56
C THR A 45 -4.76 2.85 11.17
N GLU A 46 -3.65 3.58 11.08
CA GLU A 46 -3.01 3.92 9.80
C GLU A 46 -2.50 2.68 9.08
N TYR A 47 -1.83 1.78 9.82
CA TYR A 47 -1.35 0.52 9.26
C TYR A 47 -2.49 -0.30 8.63
N LYS A 48 -3.60 -0.48 9.36
CA LYS A 48 -4.81 -1.14 8.83
C LYS A 48 -5.40 -0.42 7.62
N MET A 49 -5.43 0.92 7.65
CA MET A 49 -5.95 1.72 6.54
C MET A 49 -5.12 1.52 5.27
N PHE A 50 -3.80 1.57 5.36
CA PHE A 50 -2.91 1.37 4.22
C PHE A 50 -3.01 -0.05 3.67
N ALA A 51 -3.07 -1.06 4.54
CA ALA A 51 -3.27 -2.45 4.15
C ALA A 51 -4.59 -2.63 3.37
N LYS A 52 -5.71 -2.11 3.90
CA LYS A 52 -7.01 -2.16 3.21
C LYS A 52 -6.98 -1.43 1.87
N ARG A 53 -6.34 -0.25 1.78
CA ARG A 53 -6.23 0.49 0.51
C ARG A 53 -5.45 -0.27 -0.56
N LEU A 54 -4.33 -0.90 -0.19
CA LEU A 54 -3.57 -1.74 -1.10
C LEU A 54 -4.42 -2.91 -1.61
N GLU A 55 -5.14 -3.57 -0.70
CA GLU A 55 -5.98 -4.72 -1.05
C GLU A 55 -7.19 -4.32 -1.91
N ILE A 56 -7.86 -3.21 -1.61
CA ILE A 56 -8.90 -2.64 -2.49
C ILE A 56 -8.34 -2.44 -3.90
N ALA A 57 -7.17 -1.81 -4.03
CA ALA A 57 -6.58 -1.54 -5.33
C ALA A 57 -6.27 -2.84 -6.10
N ARG A 58 -5.72 -3.85 -5.40
CA ARG A 58 -5.44 -5.19 -5.96
C ARG A 58 -6.70 -5.83 -6.53
N ARG A 59 -7.78 -5.82 -5.76
CA ARG A 59 -9.07 -6.44 -6.09
C ARG A 59 -9.82 -5.72 -7.20
N LEU A 60 -9.74 -4.39 -7.24
CA LEU A 60 -10.26 -3.59 -8.35
C LEU A 60 -9.52 -3.89 -9.66
N LEU A 61 -8.20 -4.09 -9.62
CA LEU A 61 -7.41 -4.50 -10.79
C LEU A 61 -7.76 -5.92 -11.27
N GLU A 62 -8.28 -6.76 -10.38
CA GLU A 62 -8.82 -8.10 -10.67
C GLU A 62 -10.31 -8.08 -11.07
N ALA A 63 -10.88 -6.89 -11.30
CA ALA A 63 -12.28 -6.68 -11.68
C ALA A 63 -13.31 -7.22 -10.66
N GLN A 64 -12.96 -7.31 -9.37
CA GLN A 64 -13.93 -7.63 -8.33
C GLN A 64 -14.96 -6.51 -8.13
N LYS A 65 -16.19 -6.88 -7.77
CA LYS A 65 -17.31 -5.94 -7.57
C LYS A 65 -17.16 -5.19 -6.24
N TYR A 66 -17.70 -3.97 -6.20
CA TYR A 66 -17.63 -3.11 -5.00
C TYR A 66 -18.28 -3.77 -3.78
N ASP A 67 -19.40 -4.46 -3.95
CA ASP A 67 -20.11 -5.10 -2.83
C ASP A 67 -19.26 -6.20 -2.19
N GLN A 68 -18.60 -7.03 -2.99
CA GLN A 68 -17.69 -8.08 -2.51
C GLN A 68 -16.50 -7.48 -1.76
N ILE A 69 -15.88 -6.44 -2.33
CA ILE A 69 -14.74 -5.75 -1.70
C ILE A 69 -15.18 -5.10 -0.38
N SER A 70 -16.37 -4.50 -0.36
CA SER A 70 -16.95 -3.83 0.81
C SER A 70 -17.18 -4.82 1.95
N GLU A 71 -17.79 -5.96 1.65
CA GLU A 71 -18.09 -7.03 2.60
C GLU A 71 -16.82 -7.65 3.15
N GLU A 72 -15.91 -8.11 2.29
CA GLU A 72 -14.72 -8.84 2.74
C GLU A 72 -13.73 -7.93 3.49
N LEU A 73 -13.51 -6.71 3.02
CA LEU A 73 -12.55 -5.79 3.64
C LEU A 73 -13.16 -4.91 4.73
N HIS A 74 -14.48 -5.01 4.96
CA HIS A 74 -15.20 -4.19 5.93
C HIS A 74 -14.89 -2.70 5.74
N VAL A 75 -15.16 -2.20 4.53
CA VAL A 75 -14.94 -0.80 4.12
C VAL A 75 -16.17 -0.27 3.45
N THR A 76 -16.39 1.05 3.51
CA THR A 76 -17.52 1.67 2.80
C THR A 76 -17.26 1.72 1.30
N GLN A 77 -18.33 1.67 0.49
CA GLN A 77 -18.22 1.88 -0.95
C GLN A 77 -17.55 3.23 -1.31
N GLY A 78 -17.76 4.28 -0.51
CA GLY A 78 -17.05 5.56 -0.69
C GLY A 78 -15.53 5.44 -0.57
N THR A 79 -15.04 4.59 0.33
CA THR A 79 -13.60 4.30 0.45
C THR A 79 -13.08 3.59 -0.80
N ILE A 80 -13.84 2.63 -1.32
CA ILE A 80 -13.50 1.91 -2.57
C ILE A 80 -13.46 2.90 -3.74
N ALA A 81 -14.46 3.77 -3.86
CA ALA A 81 -14.55 4.79 -4.90
C ALA A 81 -13.33 5.74 -4.88
N GLN A 82 -12.86 6.14 -3.69
CA GLN A 82 -11.63 6.96 -3.57
C GLN A 82 -10.40 6.23 -4.15
N VAL A 83 -10.23 4.95 -3.84
CA VAL A 83 -9.10 4.16 -4.38
C VAL A 83 -9.24 3.96 -5.89
N SER A 84 -10.46 3.71 -6.38
CA SER A 84 -10.75 3.61 -7.81
C SER A 84 -10.40 4.89 -8.56
N ASN A 85 -10.78 6.05 -8.02
CA ASN A 85 -10.41 7.36 -8.59
C ASN A 85 -8.89 7.56 -8.64
N ILE A 86 -8.16 7.17 -7.58
CA ILE A 86 -6.70 7.21 -7.59
C ILE A 86 -6.13 6.26 -8.65
N LEU A 87 -6.68 5.06 -8.82
CA LEU A 87 -6.25 4.11 -9.84
C LEU A 87 -6.45 4.63 -11.26
N ALA A 88 -7.53 5.40 -11.50
CA ALA A 88 -7.82 6.04 -12.77
C ALA A 88 -6.88 7.21 -13.06
N GLN A 89 -6.57 8.04 -12.05
CA GLN A 89 -5.77 9.27 -12.24
C GLN A 89 -4.26 9.07 -12.12
N LYS A 90 -3.80 8.32 -11.09
CA LYS A 90 -2.39 8.23 -10.65
C LYS A 90 -2.04 6.84 -10.09
N GLY A 91 -2.55 5.77 -10.71
CA GLY A 91 -2.51 4.39 -10.20
C GLY A 91 -1.22 3.58 -10.42
N ASN A 92 -0.16 4.18 -10.98
CA ASN A 92 1.04 3.44 -11.42
C ASN A 92 1.73 2.64 -10.30
N GLY A 93 1.76 3.20 -9.09
CA GLY A 93 2.31 2.52 -7.91
C GLY A 93 1.53 1.26 -7.55
N TYR A 94 0.19 1.34 -7.51
CA TYR A 94 -0.68 0.20 -7.22
C TYR A 94 -0.56 -0.90 -8.28
N ARG A 95 -0.52 -0.53 -9.57
CA ARG A 95 -0.36 -1.50 -10.67
C ARG A 95 0.96 -2.25 -10.56
N LYS A 96 2.07 -1.52 -10.33
CA LYS A 96 3.39 -2.13 -10.13
C LYS A 96 3.45 -3.06 -8.90
N ALA A 97 2.82 -2.66 -7.81
CA ALA A 97 2.73 -3.50 -6.60
C ALA A 97 1.90 -4.78 -6.87
N HIS A 98 0.75 -4.64 -7.52
CA HIS A 98 -0.12 -5.74 -7.92
C HIS A 98 0.62 -6.77 -8.79
N ASP A 99 1.33 -6.32 -9.83
CA ASP A 99 2.09 -7.20 -10.71
C ASP A 99 3.17 -7.99 -9.95
N LYS A 100 3.89 -7.33 -9.03
CA LYS A 100 4.91 -7.98 -8.20
C LYS A 100 4.31 -9.02 -7.27
N LEU A 101 3.18 -8.71 -6.61
CA LEU A 101 2.48 -9.65 -5.73
C LEU A 101 1.97 -10.87 -6.51
N ASN A 102 1.35 -10.67 -7.67
CA ASN A 102 0.88 -11.77 -8.52
C ASN A 102 2.01 -12.70 -8.98
N ARG A 103 3.22 -12.17 -9.23
CA ARG A 103 4.40 -12.99 -9.56
C ARG A 103 4.87 -13.79 -8.35
N LEU A 104 4.87 -13.18 -7.16
CA LEU A 104 5.25 -13.82 -5.92
C LEU A 104 4.31 -14.98 -5.58
N ASP A 105 3.00 -14.78 -5.69
CA ASP A 105 2.01 -15.81 -5.38
C ASP A 105 2.07 -16.99 -6.35
N ARG A 106 2.24 -16.73 -7.65
CA ARG A 106 2.51 -17.78 -8.64
C ARG A 106 3.78 -18.57 -8.33
N SER A 107 4.83 -17.89 -7.88
CA SER A 107 6.09 -18.53 -7.51
C SER A 107 5.95 -19.41 -6.26
N ARG A 108 5.15 -18.98 -5.28
CA ARG A 108 4.82 -19.78 -4.09
C ARG A 108 4.02 -21.03 -4.45
N GLN A 109 2.97 -20.88 -5.27
CA GLN A 109 2.14 -22.00 -5.73
C GLN A 109 2.97 -23.06 -6.48
N ARG A 110 3.89 -22.63 -7.35
CA ARG A 110 4.81 -23.54 -8.06
C ARG A 110 5.75 -24.31 -7.13
N LYS A 111 6.18 -23.72 -6.01
CA LYS A 111 7.02 -24.41 -5.02
C LYS A 111 6.25 -25.44 -4.21
N ILE A 112 4.97 -25.20 -3.94
CA ILE A 112 4.09 -26.13 -3.22
C ILE A 112 3.78 -27.36 -4.08
N ILE A 113 3.46 -27.17 -5.38
CA ILE A 113 3.13 -28.27 -6.30
C ILE A 113 4.33 -29.18 -6.61
N LYS A 114 5.56 -28.68 -6.44
CA LYS A 114 6.81 -29.43 -6.68
C LYS A 114 7.34 -30.17 -5.44
N LYS A 115 6.67 -30.05 -4.30
CA LYS A 115 7.04 -30.70 -3.04
C LYS A 115 6.09 -31.85 -2.75
#